data_AF-A0A554R349-F1
#
_entry.id   AF-A0A554R349-F1
#
_cell.length_a   1.000
_cell.length_b   1.000
_cell.length_c   1.000
_cell.angle_alpha   90.00
_cell.angle_beta   90.00
_cell.angle_gamma   90.00
#
_symmetry.space_group_name_H-M   'P 1'
#
loop_
_entity.id
_entity.type
_entity.pdbx_description
1 polymer ?
#
loop_
_entity_poly.entity_id
_entity_poly.type
_entity_poly.pdbx_seq_one_letter_code
_entity_poly.pdbx_strand_id
1 'polypeptide(L)' 'MQPTTTPRAAASAALGEDVREWIERQRNTPAKLSYRQIADTLSAETGVTVTREALRQWHSEIHAGTSAA' A
#
# COMPACT_ATOMS: atom_id res chain seq x y z
N MET A 1 14.40 19.14 -11.82
CA MET A 1 14.18 17.69 -11.94
C MET A 1 12.84 17.38 -11.31
N GLN A 2 11.84 16.92 -12.06
CA GLN A 2 10.58 16.48 -11.45
C GLN A 2 10.88 15.22 -10.64
N PRO A 3 10.50 15.13 -9.36
CA PRO A 3 10.60 13.88 -8.65
C PRO A 3 9.58 12.95 -9.32
N THR A 4 10.06 11.96 -10.07
CA THR A 4 9.24 10.84 -10.55
C THR A 4 8.98 9.91 -9.36
N THR A 5 8.38 10.47 -8.31
CA THR A 5 7.99 9.71 -7.13
C THR A 5 6.89 8.77 -7.58
N THR A 6 7.21 7.48 -7.63
CA THR A 6 6.20 6.47 -7.93
C THR A 6 5.08 6.56 -6.88
N PRO A 7 3.82 6.24 -7.22
CA PRO A 7 2.71 6.30 -6.26
C PRO A 7 3.00 5.53 -4.97
N ARG A 8 3.73 4.42 -5.09
CA ARG A 8 4.21 3.63 -3.97
C ARG A 8 5.18 4.40 -3.07
N ALA A 9 6.19 5.05 -3.64
CA ALA A 9 7.14 5.84 -2.87
C ALA A 9 6.48 7.06 -2.21
N ALA A 10 5.50 7.68 -2.88
CA ALA A 10 4.72 8.78 -2.31
C ALA A 10 3.87 8.31 -1.13
N ALA A 11 3.18 7.16 -1.28
CA ALA A 11 2.39 6.57 -0.21
C ALA A 11 3.27 6.18 0.99
N SER A 12 4.40 5.50 0.77
CA SER A 12 5.31 5.14 1.88
C SER A 12 5.89 6.38 2.57
N ALA A 13 6.25 7.43 1.83
CA ALA A 13 6.75 8.67 2.40
C ALA A 13 5.69 9.41 3.23
N ALA A 14 4.43 9.40 2.78
CA ALA A 14 3.32 10.02 3.50
C ALA A 14 2.91 9.24 4.75
N LEU A 15 2.98 7.90 4.69
CA LEU A 15 2.72 7.02 5.84
C LEU A 15 3.85 7.03 6.86
N GLY A 16 5.09 7.33 6.44
CA GLY A 16 6.29 7.21 7.27
C GLY A 16 6.77 5.76 7.45
N GLU A 17 6.23 4.81 6.68
CA GLU A 17 6.56 3.38 6.71
C GLU A 17 6.37 2.74 5.32
N ASP A 18 6.79 1.48 5.12
CA ASP A 18 6.56 0.80 3.84
C ASP A 18 5.06 0.54 3.64
N VAL A 19 4.50 1.07 2.54
CA VAL A 19 3.06 0.90 2.22
C VAL A 19 2.63 -0.56 2.18
N ARG A 20 3.51 -1.51 1.91
CA ARG A 20 3.17 -2.94 1.89
C ARG A 20 2.86 -3.46 3.29
N GLU A 21 3.71 -3.15 4.27
CA GLU A 21 3.50 -3.51 5.68
C GLU A 21 2.23 -2.82 6.22
N TRP A 22 2.01 -1.56 5.84
CA TRP A 22 0.78 -0.85 6.16
C TRP A 22 -0.45 -1.58 5.62
N ILE A 23 -0.46 -1.98 4.34
CA ILE A 23 -1.58 -2.74 3.74
C ILE A 23 -1.80 -4.06 4.49
N GLU A 24 -0.75 -4.79 4.82
CA GLU A 24 -0.84 -6.05 5.57
C GLU A 24 -1.47 -5.84 6.95
N ARG A 25 -1.06 -4.80 7.68
CA ARG A 25 -1.69 -4.45 8.97
C ARG A 25 -3.16 -4.12 8.79
N GLN A 26 -3.52 -3.30 7.80
CA GLN A 26 -4.92 -2.97 7.50
C GLN A 26 -5.75 -4.22 7.18
N ARG A 27 -5.18 -5.20 6.47
CA ARG A 27 -5.85 -6.48 6.17
C ARG A 27 -6.01 -7.37 7.41
N ASN A 28 -5.08 -7.30 8.35
CA ASN A 28 -5.12 -8.04 9.61
C ASN A 28 -5.92 -7.31 10.71
N THR A 29 -6.47 -6.13 10.43
CA THR A 29 -7.40 -5.47 11.37
C THR A 29 -8.64 -6.35 11.60
N PRO A 30 -9.24 -6.29 12.80
CA PRO A 30 -10.48 -7.03 13.08
C PRO A 30 -11.65 -6.62 12.17
N ALA A 31 -11.59 -5.43 11.56
CA ALA A 31 -12.56 -4.95 10.58
C ALA A 31 -12.47 -5.65 9.22
N LYS A 32 -11.40 -6.42 8.94
CA LYS A 32 -11.17 -7.15 7.69
C LYS A 32 -11.43 -6.28 6.45
N LEU A 33 -10.79 -5.12 6.40
CA LEU A 33 -10.99 -4.15 5.33
C LEU A 33 -10.66 -4.74 3.95
N SER A 34 -11.55 -4.52 2.99
CA SER A 34 -11.30 -4.88 1.59
C SER A 34 -10.27 -3.95 0.96
N TYR A 35 -9.56 -4.40 -0.08
CA TYR A 35 -8.58 -3.55 -0.79
C TYR A 35 -9.15 -2.22 -1.29
N ARG A 36 -10.46 -2.17 -1.58
CA ARG A 36 -11.13 -0.92 -1.96
C ARG A 36 -11.21 0.04 -0.78
N GLN A 37 -11.56 -0.45 0.41
CA GLN A 37 -11.59 0.36 1.63
C GLN A 37 -10.18 0.82 2.02
N ILE A 38 -9.19 -0.06 1.88
CA ILE A 38 -7.78 0.27 2.15
C ILE A 38 -7.28 1.37 1.18
N ALA A 39 -7.70 1.35 -0.09
CA ALA A 39 -7.40 2.42 -1.05
C ALA A 39 -8.03 3.75 -0.65
N ASP A 40 -9.28 3.70 -0.21
CA ASP A 40 -10.02 4.88 0.24
C ASP A 40 -9.36 5.49 1.48
N THR A 41 -9.04 4.65 2.48
CA THR A 41 -8.31 5.05 3.68
C THR A 41 -6.93 5.62 3.33
N LEU A 42 -6.15 4.95 2.48
CA LEU A 42 -4.83 5.44 2.09
C LEU A 42 -4.94 6.80 1.39
N SER A 43 -5.89 6.95 0.47
CA SER A 43 -6.10 8.20 -0.25
C SER A 43 -6.57 9.32 0.70
N ALA A 44 -7.37 9.00 1.72
CA ALA A 44 -7.84 9.95 2.73
C ALA A 44 -6.72 10.39 3.68
N GLU A 45 -5.83 9.46 4.09
CA GLU A 45 -4.74 9.75 5.03
C GLU A 45 -3.53 10.42 4.36
N THR A 46 -3.20 10.02 3.12
CA THR A 46 -1.97 10.45 2.44
C THR A 46 -2.21 11.43 1.30
N GLY A 47 -3.45 11.58 0.83
CA GLY A 47 -3.77 12.30 -0.41
C GLY A 47 -3.31 11.58 -1.69
N VAL A 48 -2.68 10.40 -1.59
CA VAL A 48 -2.20 9.64 -2.74
C VAL A 48 -3.32 8.74 -3.25
N THR A 49 -3.86 9.08 -4.42
CA THR A 49 -4.87 8.25 -5.08
C THR A 49 -4.22 7.01 -5.69
N VAL A 50 -4.62 5.84 -5.22
CA VAL A 50 -4.17 4.53 -5.73
C VAL A 50 -5.35 3.65 -6.09
N THR A 51 -5.17 2.78 -7.07
CA THR A 51 -6.20 1.80 -7.42
C THR A 51 -6.11 0.57 -6.52
N ARG A 52 -7.24 -0.13 -6.34
CA ARG A 52 -7.27 -1.42 -5.62
C ARG A 52 -6.29 -2.44 -6.21
N GLU A 53 -6.06 -2.39 -7.52
CA GLU A 53 -5.18 -3.31 -8.26
C GLU A 53 -3.71 -3.02 -7.93
N ALA A 54 -3.33 -1.74 -7.84
CA ALA A 54 -2.01 -1.33 -7.39
C ALA A 54 -1.74 -1.83 -5.95
N LEU A 55 -2.68 -1.64 -5.03
CA LEU A 55 -2.56 -2.16 -3.66
C LEU A 55 -2.43 -3.68 -3.62
N ARG A 56 -3.25 -4.40 -4.41
CA ARG A 56 -3.18 -5.86 -4.49
C ARG A 56 -1.82 -6.31 -5.02
N GLN A 57 -1.28 -5.62 -6.03
CA GLN A 57 0.05 -5.90 -6.58
C GLN A 57 1.12 -5.69 -5.51
N TRP A 58 1.14 -4.54 -4.84
CA TRP A 58 2.14 -4.24 -3.79
C TRP A 58 2.06 -5.22 -2.62
N HIS A 59 0.85 -5.60 -2.20
CA HIS A 59 0.66 -6.61 -1.16
C HIS A 59 1.11 -8.00 -1.61
N SER A 60 0.90 -8.37 -2.88
CA SER A 60 1.39 -9.65 -3.43
C SER A 60 2.92 -9.72 -3.47
N GLU A 61 3.61 -8.59 -3.63
CA GLU A 61 5.07 -8.52 -3.64
C GLU A 61 5.70 -8.82 -2.27
N ILE A 62 4.94 -8.69 -1.17
CA ILE A 62 5.41 -9.08 0.18
C ILE A 62 5.75 -10.58 0.20
N HIS A 63 4.85 -11.39 -0.35
CA HIS A 63 5.01 -12.85 -0.36
C HIS A 63 5.88 -13.34 -1.52
N ALA A 64 5.94 -12.60 -2.63
CA ALA A 64 6.79 -12.95 -3.77
C ALA A 64 8.29 -12.84 -3.46
N GLY A 65 8.68 -12.04 -2.46
CA GLY A 65 10.06 -11.95 -1.97
C GLY A 65 10.50 -13.13 -1.09
N THR A 66 9.58 -13.99 -0.64
CA THR A 66 9.87 -15.18 0.18
C THR A 66 9.76 -16.45 -0.66
N SER A 67 10.46 -16.49 -1.79
CA SER A 67 10.63 -17.70 -2.61
C SER A 67 11.96 -17.62 -3.36
N ALA A 68 13.05 -17.52 -2.61
CA ALA A 68 14.40 -17.81 -3.07
C ALA A 68 15.26 -18.13 -1.83
N ALA A 69 15.15 -19.37 -1.34
CA ALA A 69 16.11 -19.99 -0.43
C ALA A 69 16.37 -21.40 -0.93
#